data_AF-A0A0J1BJF4-F1
#
_entry.id   AF-A0A0J1BJF4-F1
#
_cell.length_a   1.000
_cell.length_b   1.000
_cell.length_c   1.000
_cell.angle_alpha   90.00
_cell.angle_beta   90.00
_cell.angle_gamma   90.00
#
_symmetry.space_group_name_H-M   'P 1'
#
loop_
_entity.id
_entity.type
_entity.pdbx_description
1 polymer ?
#
loop_
_entity_poly.entity_id
_entity_poly.type
_entity_poly.pdbx_seq_one_letter_code
_entity_poly.pdbx_strand_id
1 'polypeptide(L)'
;MQIDSAIRLFAIFLNHAWRHVDELLIGRAYTTNESSRNDWLQANWEFLVERKVLDLNDFLEVYGDGADFYGASSRITDVDSASTVKIVAIPKSGDTVYDVLNDEDVDLSNSVFDRLVGFDNGFYILEPDFNFVLLFDENIRVERVVRLNDVKFDLDRL
;
A
#
# COMPACT_ATOMS: atom_id res chain seq x y z
N MET A 1 4.76 12.74 -11.72
CA MET A 1 3.33 12.36 -11.64
C MET A 1 2.83 12.72 -10.24
N GLN A 2 1.57 13.09 -10.01
CA GLN A 2 1.07 13.30 -8.65
C GLN A 2 0.84 11.96 -7.95
N ILE A 3 1.09 11.89 -6.64
CA ILE A 3 1.01 10.64 -5.86
C ILE A 3 -0.39 10.00 -5.92
N ASP A 4 -1.46 10.79 -5.81
CA ASP A 4 -2.84 10.30 -5.92
C ASP A 4 -3.10 9.58 -7.25
N SER A 5 -2.63 10.16 -8.36
CA SER A 5 -2.75 9.54 -9.68
C SER A 5 -1.91 8.25 -9.79
N ALA A 6 -0.72 8.24 -9.19
CA ALA A 6 0.16 7.08 -9.19
C ALA A 6 -0.47 5.89 -8.45
N ILE A 7 -1.01 6.12 -7.26
CA ILE A 7 -1.68 5.09 -6.45
C ILE A 7 -2.92 4.56 -7.16
N ARG A 8 -3.72 5.41 -7.80
CA ARG A 8 -4.90 4.97 -8.56
C ARG A 8 -4.53 4.13 -9.78
N LEU A 9 -3.46 4.50 -10.50
CA LEU A 9 -2.94 3.69 -11.60
C LEU A 9 -2.36 2.37 -11.09
N PHE A 10 -1.74 2.38 -9.92
CA PHE A 10 -1.24 1.17 -9.27
C PHE A 10 -2.40 0.22 -8.87
N ALA A 11 -3.49 0.75 -8.32
CA ALA A 11 -4.71 -0.03 -8.05
C ALA A 11 -5.26 -0.69 -9.32
N ILE A 12 -5.33 0.06 -10.43
CA ILE A 12 -5.74 -0.46 -11.74
C ILE A 12 -4.79 -1.58 -12.18
N PHE A 13 -3.47 -1.36 -12.08
CA PHE A 13 -2.47 -2.37 -12.40
C PHE A 13 -2.64 -3.65 -11.58
N LEU A 14 -2.82 -3.54 -10.26
CA LEU A 14 -3.04 -4.69 -9.38
C LEU A 14 -4.30 -5.46 -9.80
N ASN A 15 -5.42 -4.78 -10.01
CA ASN A 15 -6.68 -5.40 -10.44
C ASN A 15 -6.55 -6.16 -11.77
N HIS A 16 -5.72 -5.69 -12.69
CA HIS A 16 -5.49 -6.38 -13.97
C HIS A 16 -4.45 -7.50 -13.89
N ALA A 17 -3.40 -7.33 -13.09
CA ALA A 17 -2.27 -8.25 -13.05
C ALA A 17 -2.47 -9.40 -12.06
N TRP A 18 -3.13 -9.14 -10.93
CA TRP A 18 -3.07 -9.99 -9.73
C TRP A 18 -3.43 -11.44 -10.02
N ARG A 19 -4.57 -11.69 -10.68
CA ARG A 19 -5.04 -13.05 -10.96
C ARG A 19 -4.00 -13.89 -11.71
N HIS A 20 -3.31 -13.28 -12.67
CA HIS A 20 -2.30 -13.98 -13.47
C HIS A 20 -0.99 -14.14 -12.72
N VAL A 21 -0.59 -13.11 -11.97
CA VAL A 21 0.66 -13.12 -11.23
C VAL A 21 0.58 -14.05 -10.04
N ASP A 22 -0.50 -14.05 -9.29
CA ASP A 22 -0.65 -14.84 -8.07
C ASP A 22 -0.48 -16.35 -8.36
N GLU A 23 -1.11 -16.84 -9.44
CA GLU A 23 -0.94 -18.22 -9.92
C GLU A 23 0.53 -18.58 -10.21
N LEU A 24 1.37 -17.60 -10.57
CA LEU A 24 2.80 -17.78 -10.84
C LEU A 24 3.70 -17.61 -9.60
N LEU A 25 3.16 -17.05 -8.52
CA LEU A 25 3.90 -16.78 -7.28
C LEU A 25 3.69 -17.88 -6.22
N ILE A 26 2.64 -18.69 -6.33
CA ILE A 26 2.33 -19.74 -5.36
C ILE A 26 3.09 -21.05 -5.59
N GLY A 27 3.22 -21.86 -4.53
CA GLY A 27 3.70 -23.25 -4.61
C GLY A 27 5.20 -23.40 -4.83
N ARG A 28 5.98 -22.37 -4.53
CA ARG A 28 7.44 -22.36 -4.67
C ARG A 28 8.10 -23.11 -3.51
N ALA A 29 9.11 -23.91 -3.80
CA ALA A 29 9.77 -24.75 -2.79
C ALA A 29 10.75 -23.98 -1.88
N TYR A 30 11.19 -22.80 -2.28
CA TYR A 30 12.28 -22.06 -1.64
C TYR A 30 11.81 -20.83 -0.86
N THR A 31 10.52 -20.52 -0.87
CA THR A 31 9.94 -19.34 -0.22
C THR A 31 8.45 -19.57 0.03
N THR A 32 7.84 -18.74 0.88
CA THR A 32 6.40 -18.79 1.12
C THR A 32 5.63 -18.09 0.00
N ASN A 33 4.34 -18.38 -0.12
CA ASN A 33 3.45 -17.65 -1.04
C ASN A 33 3.39 -16.16 -0.65
N GLU A 34 3.37 -15.87 0.64
CA GLU A 34 3.31 -14.52 1.20
C GLU A 34 4.57 -13.71 0.85
N SER A 35 5.76 -14.23 1.16
CA SER A 35 7.03 -13.59 0.79
C SER A 35 7.13 -13.36 -0.72
N SER A 36 6.71 -14.34 -1.54
CA SER A 36 6.71 -14.17 -3.01
C SER A 36 5.79 -13.06 -3.49
N ARG A 37 4.60 -12.91 -2.90
CA ARG A 37 3.64 -11.84 -3.20
C ARG A 37 4.19 -10.49 -2.77
N ASN A 38 4.76 -10.43 -1.57
CA ASN A 38 5.31 -9.21 -1.00
C ASN A 38 6.54 -8.72 -1.77
N ASP A 39 7.44 -9.61 -2.17
CA ASP A 39 8.57 -9.29 -3.06
C ASP A 39 8.10 -8.66 -4.38
N TRP A 40 7.08 -9.27 -5.00
CA TRP A 40 6.53 -8.76 -6.26
C TRP A 40 5.83 -7.41 -6.06
N LEU A 41 5.03 -7.26 -5.01
CA LEU A 41 4.33 -6.01 -4.70
C LEU A 41 5.32 -4.88 -4.43
N GLN A 42 6.33 -5.12 -3.58
CA GLN A 42 7.35 -4.14 -3.26
C GLN A 42 8.16 -3.72 -4.49
N ALA A 43 8.60 -4.67 -5.32
CA ALA A 43 9.32 -4.35 -6.54
C ALA A 43 8.48 -3.45 -7.46
N ASN A 44 7.20 -3.79 -7.67
CA ASN A 44 6.33 -2.99 -8.53
C ASN A 44 5.97 -1.63 -7.89
N TRP A 45 5.85 -1.56 -6.57
CA TRP A 45 5.65 -0.30 -5.86
C TRP A 45 6.81 0.68 -6.08
N GLU A 46 8.04 0.21 -5.92
CA GLU A 46 9.25 0.99 -6.15
C GLU A 46 9.29 1.50 -7.60
N PHE A 47 9.04 0.64 -8.59
CA PHE A 47 9.12 1.03 -10.00
C PHE A 47 7.95 1.88 -10.50
N LEU A 48 6.71 1.53 -10.12
CA LEU A 48 5.50 2.09 -10.72
C LEU A 48 4.98 3.31 -9.97
N VAL A 49 5.23 3.39 -8.66
CA VAL A 49 4.76 4.49 -7.81
C VAL A 49 5.93 5.36 -7.38
N GLU A 50 6.87 4.83 -6.60
CA GLU A 50 7.92 5.63 -5.97
C GLU A 50 8.76 6.38 -7.02
N ARG A 51 9.37 5.67 -7.96
CA ARG A 51 10.24 6.29 -8.98
C ARG A 51 9.51 7.16 -10.00
N LYS A 52 8.17 7.14 -10.02
CA LYS A 52 7.37 8.03 -10.88
C LYS A 52 6.98 9.34 -10.21
N VAL A 53 7.10 9.40 -8.89
CA VAL A 53 6.64 10.52 -8.08
C VAL A 53 7.81 11.23 -7.40
N LEU A 54 8.79 10.47 -6.89
CA LEU A 54 9.90 11.01 -6.12
C LEU A 54 11.14 11.31 -6.96
N ASP A 55 11.90 12.29 -6.49
CA ASP A 55 13.24 12.60 -7.00
C ASP A 55 14.26 11.53 -6.60
N LEU A 56 15.45 11.62 -7.18
CA LEU A 56 16.58 10.77 -6.79
C LEU A 56 16.92 11.00 -5.31
N ASN A 57 17.20 9.91 -4.59
CA ASN A 57 17.49 9.86 -3.14
C ASN A 57 16.31 10.18 -2.21
N ASP A 58 15.10 10.36 -2.74
CA ASP A 58 13.88 10.35 -1.94
C ASP A 58 13.18 9.01 -2.07
N PHE A 59 12.72 8.46 -0.94
CA PHE A 59 12.28 7.07 -0.82
C PHE A 59 10.95 7.01 -0.06
N LEU A 60 9.95 6.32 -0.62
CA LEU A 60 8.68 6.07 0.06
C LEU A 60 8.87 5.07 1.20
N GLU A 61 7.91 4.98 2.09
CA GLU A 61 7.77 3.82 2.96
C GLU A 61 7.54 2.54 2.15
N VAL A 62 7.87 1.41 2.78
CA VAL A 62 7.66 0.09 2.20
C VAL A 62 6.17 -0.14 1.97
N TYR A 63 5.83 -0.83 0.89
CA TYR A 63 4.45 -1.16 0.60
C TYR A 63 4.07 -2.42 1.34
N GLY A 64 3.19 -2.26 2.33
CA GLY A 64 2.87 -3.36 3.22
C GLY A 64 4.07 -3.88 4.00
N ASP A 65 4.27 -5.19 3.96
CA ASP A 65 5.36 -5.85 4.69
C ASP A 65 6.72 -5.66 3.99
N GLY A 66 6.69 -5.11 2.76
CA GLY A 66 7.85 -4.99 1.88
C GLY A 66 8.44 -6.33 1.49
N ALA A 67 9.59 -6.31 0.82
CA ALA A 67 10.25 -7.53 0.36
C ALA A 67 10.89 -8.32 1.51
N ASP A 68 11.01 -9.63 1.35
CA ASP A 68 11.81 -10.52 2.21
C ASP A 68 12.87 -11.22 1.37
N PHE A 69 13.53 -10.45 0.51
CA PHE A 69 14.59 -10.94 -0.36
C PHE A 69 15.98 -10.69 0.24
N TYR A 70 16.15 -9.51 0.85
CA TYR A 70 17.37 -9.11 1.54
C TYR A 70 17.06 -9.08 3.03
N GLY A 71 17.55 -10.03 3.83
CA GLY A 71 17.15 -10.13 5.25
C GLY A 71 17.43 -8.90 6.14
N ALA A 72 18.15 -7.88 5.63
CA ALA A 72 18.38 -6.61 6.30
C ALA A 72 17.55 -5.44 5.71
N SER A 73 16.79 -5.67 4.64
CA SER A 73 16.05 -4.64 3.91
C SER A 73 14.80 -5.16 3.25
N SER A 74 13.73 -4.41 3.44
CA SER A 74 12.46 -4.61 2.77
C SER A 74 12.39 -3.96 1.39
N ARG A 75 13.51 -3.46 0.85
CA ARG A 75 13.61 -2.88 -0.50
C ARG A 75 14.20 -3.83 -1.52
N ILE A 76 13.88 -3.61 -2.80
CA ILE A 76 14.45 -4.39 -3.92
C ILE A 76 15.52 -3.62 -4.68
N THR A 77 15.33 -2.35 -5.02
CA THR A 77 16.29 -1.58 -5.85
C THR A 77 17.40 -0.94 -5.03
N ASP A 78 17.03 -0.19 -3.99
CA ASP A 78 17.94 0.63 -3.19
C ASP A 78 18.04 0.06 -1.78
N VAL A 79 18.57 -1.17 -1.70
CA VAL A 79 18.56 -2.05 -0.51
C VAL A 79 18.99 -1.35 0.79
N ASP A 80 19.98 -0.47 0.74
CA ASP A 80 20.50 0.20 1.94
C ASP A 80 19.78 1.52 2.30
N SER A 81 18.74 1.90 1.57
CA SER A 81 18.08 3.21 1.72
C SER A 81 16.90 3.19 2.68
N ALA A 82 16.91 4.10 3.66
CA ALA A 82 15.76 4.37 4.52
C ALA A 82 14.69 5.20 3.77
N SER A 83 13.43 5.06 4.19
CA SER A 83 12.36 5.96 3.74
C SER A 83 12.64 7.40 4.19
N THR A 84 12.30 8.35 3.32
CA THR A 84 12.41 9.81 3.59
C THR A 84 11.08 10.54 3.40
N VAL A 85 10.08 9.83 2.87
CA VAL A 85 8.76 10.34 2.53
C VAL A 85 7.72 9.29 2.90
N LYS A 86 6.60 9.72 3.47
CA LYS A 86 5.41 8.90 3.70
C LYS A 86 4.24 9.34 2.85
N ILE A 87 3.27 8.45 2.68
CA ILE A 87 1.99 8.76 2.05
C ILE A 87 0.96 9.06 3.13
N VAL A 88 0.28 10.17 2.98
CA VAL A 88 -0.86 10.54 3.83
C VAL A 88 -2.16 10.40 3.05
N ALA A 89 -3.13 9.73 3.66
CA ALA A 89 -4.49 9.64 3.14
C ALA A 89 -5.35 10.76 3.74
N ILE A 90 -6.07 11.48 2.89
CA ILE A 90 -6.90 12.62 3.28
C ILE A 90 -8.32 12.37 2.80
N PRO A 91 -9.37 12.58 3.62
CA PRO A 91 -10.75 12.53 3.16
C PRO A 91 -10.95 13.43 1.95
N LYS A 92 -11.62 12.89 0.92
CA LYS A 92 -11.88 13.63 -0.32
C LYS A 92 -13.00 14.66 -0.16
N SER A 93 -13.92 14.41 0.76
CA SER A 93 -15.07 15.26 1.07
C SER A 93 -15.32 15.27 2.56
N GLY A 94 -15.38 16.47 3.16
CA GLY A 94 -15.56 16.63 4.61
C GLY A 94 -14.27 16.37 5.38
N ASP A 95 -14.43 16.22 6.71
CA ASP A 95 -13.32 16.05 7.65
C ASP A 95 -13.10 14.58 8.05
N THR A 96 -14.01 13.68 7.71
CA THR A 96 -13.97 12.25 8.06
C THR A 96 -14.26 11.36 6.86
N VAL A 97 -13.89 10.08 6.98
CA VAL A 97 -14.25 9.01 6.03
C VAL A 97 -14.76 7.80 6.79
N TYR A 98 -15.64 7.02 6.18
CA TYR A 98 -16.17 5.82 6.79
C TYR A 98 -15.14 4.67 6.70
N ASP A 99 -14.76 4.16 7.88
CA ASP A 99 -13.93 2.98 8.07
C ASP A 99 -14.80 1.71 8.05
N VAL A 100 -14.67 0.94 6.97
CA VAL A 100 -15.49 -0.26 6.74
C VAL A 100 -15.08 -1.44 7.61
N LEU A 101 -13.87 -1.42 8.20
CA LEU A 101 -13.40 -2.49 9.08
C LEU A 101 -14.02 -2.38 10.46
N ASN A 102 -14.11 -1.15 10.99
CA ASN A 102 -14.58 -0.90 12.35
C ASN A 102 -16.00 -0.29 12.44
N ASP A 103 -16.65 -0.06 11.29
CA ASP A 103 -18.02 0.47 11.20
C ASP A 103 -18.18 1.86 11.87
N GLU A 104 -17.26 2.78 11.61
CA GLU A 104 -17.30 4.15 12.15
C GLU A 104 -16.73 5.21 11.20
N ASP A 105 -17.13 6.47 11.37
CA ASP A 105 -16.52 7.61 10.69
C ASP A 105 -15.25 8.05 11.43
N VAL A 106 -14.14 8.20 10.69
CA VAL A 106 -12.82 8.48 11.26
C VAL A 106 -12.13 9.68 10.58
N ASP A 107 -11.40 10.46 11.37
CA ASP A 107 -10.42 11.44 10.88
C ASP A 107 -9.09 10.73 10.62
N LEU A 108 -8.50 10.94 9.45
CA LEU A 108 -7.27 10.27 9.01
C LEU A 108 -5.98 11.00 9.40
N SER A 109 -6.06 12.09 10.18
CA SER A 109 -4.90 12.91 10.54
C SER A 109 -3.73 12.16 11.20
N ASN A 110 -3.99 11.04 11.88
CA ASN A 110 -2.97 10.18 12.50
C ASN A 110 -2.83 8.81 11.81
N SER A 111 -3.39 8.66 10.61
CA SER A 111 -3.34 7.42 9.86
C SER A 111 -2.12 7.38 8.94
N VAL A 112 -1.41 6.25 8.96
CA VAL A 112 -0.31 5.95 8.04
C VAL A 112 -0.81 5.00 6.96
N PHE A 113 -0.42 5.26 5.71
CA PHE A 113 -0.72 4.38 4.58
C PHE A 113 0.07 3.08 4.67
N ASP A 114 -0.62 1.94 4.62
CA ASP A 114 0.01 0.61 4.57
C ASP A 114 0.02 0.10 3.12
N ARG A 115 -1.16 -0.27 2.59
CA ARG A 115 -1.30 -0.84 1.26
C ARG A 115 -2.72 -0.73 0.71
N LEU A 116 -2.87 -1.02 -0.58
CA LEU A 116 -4.18 -1.26 -1.19
C LEU A 116 -4.62 -2.71 -0.95
N VAL A 117 -5.90 -2.89 -0.66
CA VAL A 117 -6.49 -4.21 -0.33
C VAL A 117 -7.86 -4.38 -1.01
N GLY A 118 -8.26 -5.65 -1.16
CA GLY A 118 -9.66 -6.02 -1.32
C GLY A 118 -10.35 -6.09 0.03
N PHE A 119 -11.67 -6.26 0.02
CA PHE A 119 -12.46 -6.43 1.24
C PHE A 119 -13.56 -7.46 1.00
N ASP A 120 -13.57 -8.51 1.81
CA ASP A 120 -14.52 -9.61 1.71
C ASP A 120 -14.90 -10.12 3.10
N ASN A 121 -16.16 -10.51 3.27
CA ASN A 121 -16.67 -11.10 4.52
C ASN A 121 -16.31 -10.31 5.81
N GLY A 122 -16.23 -8.98 5.72
CA GLY A 122 -15.95 -8.10 6.86
C GLY A 122 -14.47 -7.95 7.20
N PHE A 123 -13.56 -8.43 6.36
CA PHE A 123 -12.12 -8.28 6.57
C PHE A 123 -11.40 -7.91 5.27
N TYR A 124 -10.23 -7.26 5.39
CA TYR A 124 -9.41 -6.98 4.22
C TYR A 124 -8.70 -8.24 3.74
N ILE A 125 -8.50 -8.33 2.42
CA ILE A 125 -7.81 -9.44 1.79
C ILE A 125 -6.82 -8.93 0.74
N LEU A 126 -5.76 -9.71 0.49
CA LEU A 126 -4.80 -9.44 -0.58
C LEU A 126 -5.27 -10.07 -1.90
N GLU A 127 -6.46 -9.71 -2.35
CA GLU A 127 -7.06 -10.14 -3.62
C GLU A 127 -7.93 -9.02 -4.21
N PRO A 128 -8.17 -9.01 -5.54
CA PRO A 128 -9.08 -8.07 -6.17
C PRO A 128 -10.51 -8.14 -5.63
N ASP A 129 -11.28 -7.05 -5.65
CA ASP A 129 -10.89 -5.75 -6.23
C ASP A 129 -10.14 -4.86 -5.20
N PHE A 130 -8.94 -4.40 -5.56
CA PHE A 130 -8.09 -3.48 -4.78
C PHE A 130 -8.66 -2.05 -4.75
N ASN A 131 -9.86 -1.92 -4.20
CA ASN A 131 -10.65 -0.69 -4.12
C ASN A 131 -10.66 -0.07 -2.72
N PHE A 132 -9.91 -0.67 -1.78
CA PHE A 132 -9.79 -0.21 -0.41
C PHE A 132 -8.34 0.11 -0.08
N VAL A 133 -8.17 0.93 0.95
CA VAL A 133 -6.89 1.35 1.48
C VAL A 133 -6.82 0.88 2.91
N LEU A 134 -5.83 0.05 3.21
CA LEU A 134 -5.47 -0.29 4.57
C LEU A 134 -4.57 0.82 5.13
N LEU A 135 -4.92 1.29 6.31
CA LEU A 135 -4.22 2.32 7.05
C LEU A 135 -4.01 1.84 8.49
N PHE A 136 -3.00 2.40 9.16
CA PHE A 136 -2.79 2.21 10.59
C PHE A 136 -2.94 3.54 11.32
N ASP A 137 -3.91 3.63 12.24
CA ASP A 137 -4.09 4.80 13.11
C ASP A 137 -3.09 4.71 14.27
N GLU A 138 -2.07 5.56 14.24
CA GLU A 138 -0.98 5.53 15.23
C GLU A 138 -1.43 6.02 16.61
N ASN A 139 -2.48 6.84 16.69
CA ASN A 139 -2.93 7.43 17.95
C ASN A 139 -3.59 6.38 18.84
N ILE A 140 -4.47 5.56 18.27
CA ILE A 140 -5.20 4.52 19.00
C ILE A 140 -4.72 3.10 18.69
N ARG A 141 -3.76 2.95 17.76
CA ARG A 141 -3.11 1.69 17.37
C ARG A 141 -4.07 0.66 16.82
N VAL A 142 -4.89 1.06 15.85
CA VAL A 142 -5.83 0.16 15.17
C VAL A 142 -5.68 0.26 13.66
N GLU A 143 -5.95 -0.86 12.98
CA GLU A 143 -6.07 -0.89 11.53
C GLU A 143 -7.40 -0.26 11.12
N ARG A 144 -7.37 0.47 10.01
CA ARG A 144 -8.49 1.17 9.40
C ARG A 144 -8.58 0.78 7.93
N VAL A 145 -9.78 0.55 7.41
CA VAL A 145 -9.99 0.27 5.99
C VAL A 145 -10.98 1.26 5.42
N VAL A 146 -10.54 2.04 4.44
CA VAL A 146 -11.38 3.07 3.81
C VAL A 146 -11.45 2.83 2.31
N ARG A 147 -12.50 3.31 1.65
CA ARG A 147 -12.62 3.17 0.19
C ARG A 147 -11.62 4.11 -0.51
N LEU A 148 -10.93 3.58 -1.52
CA LEU A 148 -9.96 4.32 -2.33
C LEU A 148 -10.57 5.56 -3.02
N ASN A 149 -11.88 5.55 -3.29
CA ASN A 149 -12.58 6.66 -3.92
C ASN A 149 -12.97 7.79 -2.96
N ASP A 150 -12.97 7.51 -1.65
CA ASP A 150 -13.39 8.44 -0.61
C ASP A 150 -12.20 9.21 -0.02
N VAL A 151 -10.97 8.84 -0.42
CA VAL A 151 -9.73 9.51 -0.04
C VAL A 151 -8.98 10.04 -1.26
N LYS A 152 -8.09 10.99 -0.99
CA LYS A 152 -7.00 11.43 -1.86
C LYS A 152 -5.67 11.26 -1.13
N PHE A 153 -4.58 11.20 -1.88
CA PHE A 153 -3.25 11.03 -1.31
C PHE A 153 -2.37 12.26 -1.50
N ASP A 154 -1.52 12.52 -0.50
CA ASP A 154 -0.42 13.47 -0.58
C ASP A 154 0.87 12.85 -0.03
N LEU A 155 1.98 13.56 -0.18
CA LEU A 155 3.28 13.20 0.38
C LEU A 155 3.60 14.05 1.60
N ASP A 156 4.21 13.44 2.61
CA ASP A 156 4.75 14.13 3.77
C ASP A 156 6.18 13.66 4.07
N ARG A 157 7.00 14.53 4.67
CA ARG A 157 8.37 14.19 5.04
C ARG A 157 8.39 13.43 6.37
N LEU A 158 9.28 12.46 6.47
CA LEU A 158 9.56 11.72 7.72
C LEU A 158 10.48 12.51 8.65
#